data_AF-U4V5B6-F1
#
_entry.id   AF-U4V5B6-F1
#
_cell.length_a   1.000
_cell.length_b   1.000
_cell.length_c   1.000
_cell.angle_alpha   90.00
_cell.angle_beta   90.00
_cell.angle_gamma   90.00
#
_symmetry.space_group_name_H-M   'P 1'
#
loop_
_entity.id
_entity.type
_entity.pdbx_description
1 polymer ?
#
loop_
_entity_poly.entity_id
_entity_poly.type
_entity_poly.pdbx_seq_one_letter_code
_entity_poly.pdbx_strand_id
1 'polypeptide(L)' 'MGGTSNFPKIAFIGLGVMGREMVRHLITAGYPVKIYDISSDAISALAEQGGALLRIVSPPRYAMHRS' A
#
# COMPACT_ATOMS: atom_id res chain seq x y z
N MET A 1 -1.92 6.16 30.21
CA MET A 1 -1.22 5.70 28.99
C MET A 1 -2.27 5.44 27.92
N GLY A 2 -2.19 6.13 26.77
CA GLY A 2 -3.17 6.02 25.69
C GLY A 2 -3.14 4.65 25.01
N GLY A 3 -4.32 4.05 24.83
CA GLY A 3 -4.46 2.78 24.11
C GLY A 3 -3.98 2.93 22.68
N THR A 4 -3.10 2.03 22.24
CA THR A 4 -2.78 1.87 20.82
C THR A 4 -4.07 1.50 20.09
N SER A 5 -4.63 2.41 19.31
CA SER A 5 -5.72 2.10 18.39
C SER A 5 -5.18 1.11 17.35
N ASN A 6 -5.34 -0.20 17.63
CA ASN A 6 -4.84 -1.26 16.79
C ASN A 6 -5.79 -1.45 15.60
N PHE A 7 -5.80 -0.48 14.68
CA PHE A 7 -6.53 -0.58 13.43
C PHE A 7 -6.07 -1.85 12.68
N PRO A 8 -7.00 -2.60 12.06
CA PRO A 8 -6.66 -3.73 11.21
C PRO A 8 -5.63 -3.37 10.15
N LYS A 9 -4.67 -4.27 9.92
CA LYS A 9 -3.68 -4.14 8.84
C LYS A 9 -4.31 -4.57 7.53
N ILE A 10 -4.28 -3.70 6.53
CA ILE A 10 -4.90 -3.92 5.22
C ILE A 10 -3.82 -4.09 4.15
N ALA A 11 -4.01 -5.05 3.26
CA ALA A 11 -3.20 -5.20 2.05
C ALA A 11 -4.07 -4.93 0.82
N PHE A 12 -3.58 -4.12 -0.10
CA PHE A 12 -4.29 -3.72 -1.31
C PHE A 12 -3.44 -4.01 -2.55
N ILE A 13 -4.02 -4.70 -3.53
CA ILE A 13 -3.35 -5.09 -4.78
C ILE A 13 -4.12 -4.46 -5.94
N GLY A 14 -3.45 -3.60 -6.71
CA GLY A 14 -4.02 -2.92 -7.87
C GLY A 14 -4.52 -1.50 -7.56
N LEU A 15 -3.73 -0.49 -7.92
CA LEU A 15 -3.93 0.95 -7.79
C LEU A 15 -4.47 1.56 -9.10
N GLY A 16 -5.47 0.91 -9.69
CA GLY A 16 -6.26 1.50 -10.78
C GLY A 16 -6.99 2.77 -10.33
N VAL A 17 -7.80 3.37 -11.21
CA VAL A 17 -8.50 4.65 -10.92
C VAL A 17 -9.29 4.61 -9.61
N MET A 18 -10.03 3.53 -9.35
CA MET A 18 -10.79 3.37 -8.11
C MET A 18 -9.92 2.96 -6.92
N GLY A 19 -8.91 2.11 -7.15
CA GLY A 19 -8.05 1.58 -6.09
C GLY A 19 -7.28 2.67 -5.35
N ARG A 20 -6.85 3.71 -6.08
CA ARG A 20 -6.13 4.85 -5.51
C ARG A 20 -6.96 5.61 -4.47
N GLU A 21 -8.20 5.96 -4.79
CA GLU A 21 -9.07 6.68 -3.84
C GLU A 21 -9.43 5.84 -2.62
N MET A 22 -9.64 4.53 -2.80
CA MET A 22 -9.90 3.63 -1.67
C MET A 22 -8.71 3.58 -0.71
N VAL A 23 -7.48 3.41 -1.21
CA VAL A 23 -6.29 3.41 -0.35
C VAL A 23 -6.11 4.76 0.33
N ARG A 24 -6.35 5.87 -0.38
CA ARG A 24 -6.28 7.22 0.20
C ARG A 24 -7.22 7.39 1.40
N HIS A 25 -8.45 6.89 1.28
CA HIS A 25 -9.41 6.93 2.38
C HIS A 25 -8.97 6.08 3.57
N LEU A 26 -8.45 4.87 3.33
CA LEU A 26 -7.95 4.00 4.41
C LEU A 26 -6.79 4.64 5.18
N ILE A 27 -5.83 5.24 4.46
CA ILE A 27 -4.70 5.95 5.08
C ILE A 27 -5.20 7.16 5.88
N THR A 28 -6.08 7.97 5.29
CA THR A 28 -6.65 9.15 5.95
C THR A 28 -7.42 8.78 7.22
N ALA A 29 -8.08 7.62 7.23
CA ALA A 29 -8.78 7.08 8.40
C ALA A 29 -7.84 6.46 9.45
N GLY A 30 -6.52 6.44 9.21
CA GLY A 30 -5.52 5.96 10.17
C GLY A 30 -5.20 4.46 10.07
N TYR A 31 -5.68 3.77 9.03
CA TYR A 31 -5.38 2.35 8.86
C TYR A 31 -3.95 2.15 8.35
N PRO A 32 -3.20 1.18 8.89
CA PRO A 32 -1.94 0.76 8.31
C PRO A 32 -2.21 -0.05 7.03
N VAL A 33 -1.72 0.45 5.88
CA VAL A 33 -1.97 -0.15 4.57
C VAL A 33 -0.66 -0.55 3.87
N LYS A 34 -0.64 -1.78 3.36
CA LYS A 34 0.37 -2.26 2.40
C LYS A 34 -0.20 -2.22 1.00
N ILE A 35 0.55 -1.65 0.05
CA ILE A 35 0.14 -1.58 -1.35
C ILE A 35 1.10 -2.35 -2.25
N TYR A 36 0.52 -2.94 -3.30
CA TYR A 36 1.23 -3.54 -4.40
C TYR A 36 0.54 -3.19 -5.73
N ASP A 37 1.33 -2.79 -6.71
CA ASP A 37 0.91 -2.63 -8.10
C ASP A 37 2.08 -3.01 -9.01
N ILE A 38 1.79 -3.41 -10.25
CA ILE A 38 2.81 -3.66 -11.27
C ILE A 38 3.34 -2.35 -11.88
N SER A 39 2.52 -1.31 -11.90
CA SER A 39 2.88 0.04 -12.31
C SER A 39 3.59 0.77 -11.17
N SER A 40 4.88 1.04 -11.37
CA SER A 40 5.68 1.88 -10.48
C SER A 40 5.14 3.32 -10.38
N ASP A 41 4.53 3.83 -11.44
CA ASP A 41 3.91 5.16 -11.46
C ASP A 41 2.71 5.23 -10.51
N ALA A 42 1.86 4.21 -10.52
CA ALA A 42 0.69 4.16 -9.64
C ALA A 42 1.09 4.10 -8.15
N ILE A 43 2.19 3.40 -7.85
CA ILE A 43 2.79 3.37 -6.51
C ILE A 43 3.35 4.74 -6.12
N SER A 44 4.11 5.38 -7.02
CA SER A 44 4.80 6.65 -6.75
C SER A 44 3.81 7.78 -6.49
N ALA A 45 2.76 7.87 -7.31
CA ALA A 45 1.69 8.85 -7.14
C ALA A 45 0.98 8.74 -5.77
N LEU A 46 0.96 7.56 -5.16
CA LEU A 46 0.36 7.32 -3.85
C LEU A 46 1.34 7.48 -2.69
N ALA A 47 2.62 7.20 -2.93
CA ALA A 47 3.70 7.34 -1.96
C ALA A 47 3.82 8.78 -1.44
N GLU A 48 3.69 9.76 -2.34
CA GLU A 48 3.70 11.18 -2.01
C GLU A 48 2.53 11.60 -1.11
N GLN A 49 1.44 10.82 -1.09
CA GLN A 49 0.23 11.12 -0.31
C GLN A 49 0.12 10.30 0.99
N GLY A 50 0.78 9.14 1.08
CA GLY A 50 0.48 8.10 2.07
C GLY A 50 1.23 8.15 3.41
N GLY A 51 2.28 8.96 3.53
CA GLY A 51 3.05 9.13 4.77
C GLY A 51 3.53 7.81 5.41
N ALA A 52 3.68 7.79 6.74
CA ALA A 52 4.21 6.65 7.50
C ALA A 52 3.27 5.43 7.58
N LEU A 53 2.01 5.55 7.16
CA LEU A 53 1.01 4.48 7.21
C LEU A 53 1.00 3.62 5.95
N LEU A 54 1.76 4.02 4.92
CA LEU A 54 1.88 3.32 3.65
C LEU A 54 3.17 2.49 3.61
N ARG A 55 3.03 1.20 3.30
CA ARG A 55 4.17 0.33 3.02
C ARG A 55 4.07 -0.26 1.62
N ILE A 56 4.99 0.15 0.77
CA ILE A 56 5.12 -0.33 -0.61
C ILE A 56 5.83 -1.68 -0.57
N VAL A 57 5.24 -2.67 -1.24
CA VAL A 57 5.84 -3.99 -1.41
C VAL A 57 6.38 -4.08 -2.83
N SER A 58 7.66 -4.42 -2.99
CA SER A 58 8.22 -4.71 -4.32
C SER A 58 7.56 -5.98 -4.89
N PRO A 59 7.42 -6.10 -6.23
CA PRO A 59 7.00 -7.35 -6.83
C PRO A 59 7.85 -8.50 -6.30
N PRO A 60 7.25 -9.67 -6.01
CA PRO A 60 8.02 -10.83 -5.62
C PRO A 60 9.09 -11.03 -6.69
N ARG A 61 10.36 -11.05 -6.27
CA ARG A 61 11.45 -11.48 -7.15
C ARG A 61 11.06 -12.88 -7.60
N TYR A 62 10.56 -13.02 -8.84
CA TYR A 62 10.53 -14.32 -9.49
C TYR A 62 11.98 -14.77 -9.48
N ALA A 63 12.31 -15.69 -8.58
CA ALA A 63 13.59 -16.36 -8.60
C ALA A 63 13.59 -17.17 -9.89
N MET A 64 14.13 -16.58 -10.96
CA MET A 64 14.48 -17.30 -12.18
C MET A 64 15.52 -18.34 -11.78
N HIS A 65 15.08 -19.51 -11.33
CA HIS A 65 15.87 -20.73 -11.47
C HIS A 65 15.85 -21.04 -12.97
N ARG A 66 16.86 -20.53 -13.67
CA ARG A 66 17.26 -21.07 -14.96
C ARG A 66 18.08 -22.31 -14.68
N SER A 67 17.52 -23.46 -15.05
CA SER A 67 18.27 -24.70 -15.27
C SER A 67 19.26 -24.56 -16.42
#